data_AF-A0A2E3KKJ5-F1
#
_entry.id   AF-A0A2E3KKJ5-F1
#
_cell.length_a   1.000
_cell.length_b   1.000
_cell.length_c   1.000
_cell.angle_alpha   90.00
_cell.angle_beta   90.00
_cell.angle_gamma   90.00
#
_symmetry.space_group_name_H-M   'P 1'
#
loop_
_entity.id
_entity.type
_entity.pdbx_description
1 polymer ?
#
loop_
_entity_poly.entity_id
_entity_poly.type
_entity_poly.pdbx_seq_one_letter_code
_entity_poly.pdbx_strand_id
1 'polypeptide(L)'
;MNMSHPGMVAAQADTDERLGFIRRTYLHLFGAILLFTLIEAALFTSGVADRIGPSLLGGSGWIVVFVLFIAASWFANRWAMSGASPALQYAGLGVFIIAQSIIFLPLLYVAVHYGGGLDTIGAAGSVTVVLCGLTTLFVLITKKDFSFLGWGLMLCSGAAFVAIILGMIFGWQMGGWFSALMIVLGLGYLLYETSNILYRYRTDQHVAASLALFSSVMLVFFYVLRLFLDRR
;
A
#
# COMPACT_ATOMS: atom_id res chain seq x y z
N MET A 1 7.71 -8.90 35.19
CA MET A 1 7.69 -9.76 33.99
C MET A 1 6.31 -9.67 33.37
N ASN A 2 6.10 -8.79 32.38
CA ASN A 2 4.83 -8.73 31.64
C ASN A 2 4.81 -9.90 30.65
N MET A 3 4.04 -10.93 30.98
CA MET A 3 3.69 -11.95 30.01
C MET A 3 2.63 -11.35 29.09
N SER A 4 3.03 -11.00 27.87
CA SER A 4 2.10 -10.66 26.80
C SER A 4 1.12 -11.83 26.64
N HIS A 5 -0.16 -11.64 27.01
CA HIS A 5 -1.17 -12.68 26.84
C HIS A 5 -1.50 -12.83 25.34
N PRO A 6 -1.27 -14.01 24.74
CA PRO A 6 -1.62 -14.24 23.34
C PRO A 6 -3.14 -14.14 23.19
N GLY A 7 -3.63 -13.08 22.53
CA GLY A 7 -5.05 -12.91 22.25
C GLY A 7 -5.66 -11.54 22.60
N MET A 8 -4.98 -10.67 23.36
CA MET A 8 -5.57 -9.38 23.75
C MET A 8 -5.57 -8.36 22.61
N VAL A 9 -6.73 -7.71 22.41
CA VAL A 9 -6.87 -6.58 21.48
C VAL A 9 -6.10 -5.38 22.01
N ALA A 10 -5.44 -4.62 21.14
CA ALA A 10 -4.58 -3.49 21.50
C ALA A 10 -5.31 -2.41 22.34
N ALA A 11 -6.62 -2.27 22.19
CA ALA A 11 -7.44 -1.36 23.00
C ALA A 11 -7.59 -1.80 24.47
N GLN A 12 -7.43 -3.09 24.75
CA GLN A 12 -7.58 -3.70 26.08
C GLN A 12 -6.24 -4.02 26.74
N ALA A 13 -5.14 -3.90 26.01
CA ALA A 13 -3.80 -4.13 26.51
C ALA A 13 -3.32 -2.99 27.41
N ASP A 14 -2.35 -3.28 28.27
CA ASP A 14 -1.68 -2.26 29.06
C ASP A 14 -1.01 -1.21 28.16
N THR A 15 -0.84 0.00 28.69
CA THR A 15 -0.33 1.15 27.92
C THR A 15 1.02 0.84 27.27
N ASP A 16 1.93 0.16 27.98
CA ASP A 16 3.26 -0.16 27.46
C ASP A 16 3.20 -1.19 26.32
N GLU A 17 2.33 -2.20 26.43
CA GLU A 17 2.14 -3.21 25.38
C GLU A 17 1.53 -2.60 24.13
N ARG A 18 0.54 -1.72 24.29
CA ARG A 18 -0.12 -1.00 23.19
C ARG A 18 0.86 -0.09 22.47
N LEU A 19 1.66 0.69 23.20
CA LEU A 19 2.68 1.57 22.61
C LEU A 19 3.76 0.74 21.90
N GLY A 20 4.18 -0.37 22.49
CA GLY A 20 5.11 -1.33 21.88
C GLY A 20 4.59 -1.88 20.55
N PHE A 21 3.32 -2.29 20.49
CA PHE A 21 2.66 -2.76 19.28
C PHE A 21 2.60 -1.68 18.19
N ILE A 22 2.13 -0.48 18.52
CA ILE A 22 2.05 0.65 17.57
C ILE A 22 3.45 0.94 17.02
N ARG A 23 4.46 1.08 17.89
CA ARG A 23 5.84 1.34 17.46
C ARG A 23 6.37 0.27 16.51
N ARG A 24 6.16 -1.02 16.82
CA ARG A 24 6.58 -2.12 15.94
C ARG A 24 5.88 -2.05 14.59
N THR A 25 4.58 -1.80 14.56
CA THR A 25 3.80 -1.69 13.32
C THR A 25 4.36 -0.61 12.39
N TYR A 26 4.62 0.60 12.91
CA TYR A 26 5.17 1.70 12.10
C TYR A 26 6.64 1.51 11.72
N LEU A 27 7.45 0.83 12.55
CA LEU A 27 8.81 0.45 12.16
C LEU A 27 8.83 -0.56 11.00
N HIS A 28 7.91 -1.52 11.00
CA HIS A 28 7.78 -2.48 9.90
C HIS A 28 7.25 -1.82 8.63
N LEU A 29 6.30 -0.88 8.75
CA LEU A 29 5.84 -0.07 7.63
C LEU A 29 7.01 0.70 7.01
N PHE A 30 7.80 1.41 7.83
CA PHE A 30 8.98 2.14 7.36
C PHE A 30 9.98 1.21 6.67
N GLY A 31 10.28 0.06 7.29
CA GLY A 31 11.15 -0.95 6.71
C GLY A 31 10.65 -1.50 5.38
N ALA A 32 9.33 -1.70 5.24
CA ALA A 32 8.71 -2.16 4.00
C ALA A 32 8.84 -1.13 2.87
N ILE A 33 8.58 0.15 3.16
CA ILE A 33 8.76 1.26 2.20
C ILE A 33 10.23 1.40 1.78
N LEU A 34 11.15 1.30 2.75
CA LEU A 34 12.58 1.37 2.47
C LEU A 34 13.03 0.20 1.59
N LEU A 35 12.60 -1.02 1.92
CA LEU A 35 12.95 -2.21 1.14
C LEU A 35 12.38 -2.14 -0.28
N PHE A 36 11.12 -1.71 -0.44
CA PHE A 36 10.52 -1.42 -1.75
C PHE A 36 11.38 -0.44 -2.54
N THR A 37 11.76 0.69 -1.92
CA THR A 37 12.59 1.72 -2.57
C THR A 37 13.94 1.18 -3.01
N LEU A 38 14.59 0.36 -2.17
CA LEU A 38 15.87 -0.27 -2.50
C LEU A 38 15.75 -1.30 -3.62
N ILE A 39 14.67 -2.08 -3.65
CA ILE A 39 14.40 -3.03 -4.74
C ILE A 39 14.23 -2.27 -6.06
N GLU A 40 13.40 -1.22 -6.08
CA GLU A 40 13.23 -0.39 -7.28
C GLU A 40 14.55 0.22 -7.73
N ALA A 41 15.30 0.85 -6.82
CA ALA A 41 16.61 1.39 -7.15
C ALA A 41 17.55 0.33 -7.75
N ALA A 42 17.58 -0.88 -7.19
CA ALA A 42 18.36 -1.99 -7.74
C ALA A 42 17.86 -2.42 -9.14
N LEU A 43 16.56 -2.50 -9.37
CA LEU A 43 15.97 -2.85 -10.67
C LEU A 43 16.33 -1.81 -11.75
N PHE A 44 16.32 -0.53 -11.43
CA PHE A 44 16.70 0.54 -12.35
C PHE A 44 18.22 0.57 -12.62
N THR A 45 19.04 0.58 -11.57
CA THR A 45 20.51 0.63 -11.71
C THR A 45 21.10 -0.60 -12.39
N SER A 46 20.48 -1.78 -12.28
CA SER A 46 20.90 -3.00 -12.97
C SER A 46 20.48 -3.06 -14.45
N GLY A 47 19.66 -2.11 -14.92
CA GLY A 47 19.08 -2.10 -16.25
C GLY A 47 17.95 -3.13 -16.46
N VAL A 48 17.51 -3.82 -15.40
CA VAL A 48 16.37 -4.74 -15.48
C VAL A 48 15.10 -3.96 -15.80
N ALA A 49 14.88 -2.81 -15.14
CA ALA A 49 13.73 -1.94 -15.38
C ALA A 49 13.61 -1.54 -16.86
N ASP A 50 14.73 -1.25 -17.53
CA ASP A 50 14.72 -0.86 -18.95
C ASP A 50 14.41 -2.01 -19.90
N ARG A 51 14.75 -3.25 -19.51
CA ARG A 51 14.47 -4.44 -20.31
C ARG A 51 13.02 -4.87 -20.21
N ILE A 52 12.42 -4.80 -19.02
CA ILE A 52 11.08 -5.34 -18.78
C ILE A 52 9.99 -4.25 -18.71
N GLY A 53 10.32 -3.03 -18.30
CA GLY A 53 9.39 -1.91 -18.15
C GLY A 53 8.53 -1.66 -19.40
N PRO A 54 9.11 -1.54 -20.61
CA PRO A 54 8.34 -1.36 -21.84
C PRO A 54 7.34 -2.49 -22.10
N SER A 55 7.71 -3.74 -21.81
CA SER A 55 6.85 -4.90 -22.01
C SER A 55 5.67 -4.95 -21.03
N LEU A 56 5.81 -4.31 -19.87
CA LEU A 56 4.74 -4.20 -18.86
C LEU A 56 3.74 -3.07 -19.17
N LEU A 57 4.15 -2.09 -19.99
CA LEU A 57 3.29 -0.97 -20.42
C LEU A 57 2.36 -1.32 -21.60
N GLY A 58 2.81 -2.17 -22.51
CA GLY A 58 2.10 -2.48 -23.76
C GLY A 58 1.49 -3.88 -23.80
N GLY A 59 0.57 -4.09 -24.75
CA GLY A 59 0.05 -5.43 -25.10
C GLY A 59 -0.63 -6.13 -23.92
N SER A 60 -0.18 -7.33 -23.59
CA SER A 60 -0.66 -8.12 -22.44
C SER A 60 0.06 -7.81 -21.12
N GLY A 61 1.02 -6.87 -21.10
CA GLY A 61 1.79 -6.51 -19.91
C GLY A 61 0.92 -6.04 -18.73
N TRP A 62 -0.15 -5.30 -19.03
CA TRP A 62 -1.13 -4.89 -18.02
C TRP A 62 -1.85 -6.07 -17.38
N ILE A 63 -2.06 -7.18 -18.10
CA ILE A 63 -2.67 -8.41 -17.56
C ILE A 63 -1.72 -9.04 -16.55
N VAL A 64 -0.42 -9.08 -16.85
CA VAL A 64 0.59 -9.61 -15.92
C VAL A 64 0.59 -8.81 -14.63
N VAL A 65 0.62 -7.47 -14.72
CA VAL A 65 0.56 -6.58 -13.56
C VAL A 65 -0.72 -6.79 -12.77
N PHE A 66 -1.85 -6.94 -13.45
CA PHE A 66 -3.16 -7.12 -12.84
C PHE A 66 -3.30 -8.48 -12.13
N VAL A 67 -2.89 -9.57 -12.78
CA VAL A 67 -2.87 -10.91 -12.19
C VAL A 67 -1.94 -10.95 -10.99
N LEU A 68 -0.77 -10.31 -11.09
CA LEU A 68 0.18 -10.22 -9.98
C LEU A 68 -0.41 -9.42 -8.81
N PHE A 69 -1.10 -8.31 -9.07
CA PHE A 69 -1.77 -7.52 -8.04
C PHE A 69 -2.84 -8.33 -7.30
N ILE A 70 -3.69 -9.06 -8.03
CA ILE A 70 -4.74 -9.90 -7.42
C ILE A 70 -4.11 -11.03 -6.60
N ALA A 71 -3.15 -11.77 -7.18
CA ALA A 71 -2.50 -12.89 -6.52
C ALA A 71 -1.77 -12.43 -5.26
N ALA A 72 -0.95 -11.39 -5.37
CA ALA A 72 -0.20 -10.84 -4.24
C ALA A 72 -1.12 -10.34 -3.14
N SER A 73 -2.19 -9.61 -3.49
CA SER A 73 -3.17 -9.13 -2.51
C SER A 73 -3.86 -10.29 -1.79
N TRP A 74 -4.23 -11.35 -2.51
CA TRP A 74 -4.87 -12.53 -1.92
C TRP A 74 -3.92 -13.31 -0.99
N PHE A 75 -2.70 -13.63 -1.46
CA PHE A 75 -1.70 -14.37 -0.67
C PHE A 75 -1.24 -13.58 0.55
N ALA A 76 -0.92 -12.30 0.37
CA ALA A 76 -0.49 -11.42 1.45
C ALA A 76 -1.55 -11.32 2.54
N ASN A 77 -2.81 -11.10 2.15
CA ASN A 77 -3.92 -11.02 3.09
C ASN A 77 -4.15 -12.36 3.81
N ARG A 78 -4.09 -13.48 3.08
CA ARG A 78 -4.25 -14.82 3.66
C ARG A 78 -3.16 -15.13 4.68
N TRP A 79 -1.90 -14.86 4.39
CA TRP A 79 -0.78 -15.15 5.29
C TRP A 79 -0.69 -14.16 6.46
N ALA A 80 -1.03 -12.89 6.25
CA ALA A 80 -1.03 -11.89 7.30
C ALA A 80 -2.17 -12.08 8.32
N MET A 81 -3.39 -12.42 7.87
CA MET A 81 -4.57 -12.39 8.74
C MET A 81 -4.93 -13.72 9.40
N SER A 82 -4.36 -14.85 8.99
CA SER A 82 -4.89 -16.18 9.35
C SER A 82 -4.34 -16.84 10.62
N GLY A 83 -3.90 -16.08 11.62
CA GLY A 83 -3.25 -16.67 12.81
C GLY A 83 -1.97 -17.43 12.46
N ALA A 84 -1.35 -17.07 11.34
CA ALA A 84 -0.15 -17.68 10.80
C ALA A 84 1.05 -17.49 11.74
N SER A 85 2.01 -18.42 11.67
CA SER A 85 3.27 -18.30 12.40
C SER A 85 3.99 -16.99 12.08
N PRO A 86 4.79 -16.42 13.00
CA PRO A 86 5.51 -15.18 12.76
C PRO A 86 6.34 -15.24 11.47
N ALA A 87 7.02 -16.37 11.21
CA ALA A 87 7.80 -16.57 9.98
C ALA A 87 6.95 -16.42 8.70
N LEU A 88 5.73 -16.96 8.69
CA LEU A 88 4.85 -16.86 7.53
C LEU A 88 4.29 -15.44 7.35
N GLN A 89 4.07 -14.70 8.44
CA GLN A 89 3.67 -13.29 8.36
C GLN A 89 4.77 -12.43 7.71
N TYR A 90 6.03 -12.63 8.10
CA TYR A 90 7.17 -11.94 7.48
C TYR A 90 7.39 -12.34 6.03
N ALA A 91 7.22 -13.62 5.70
CA ALA A 91 7.25 -14.09 4.31
C ALA A 91 6.14 -13.43 3.48
N GLY A 92 4.93 -13.28 4.03
CA GLY A 92 3.83 -12.57 3.39
C GLY A 92 4.15 -11.11 3.12
N LEU A 93 4.74 -10.41 4.08
CA LEU A 93 5.20 -9.03 3.89
C LEU A 93 6.26 -8.93 2.79
N GLY A 94 7.26 -9.81 2.80
CA GLY A 94 8.32 -9.84 1.78
C GLY A 94 7.79 -10.11 0.36
N VAL A 95 6.93 -11.13 0.21
CA VAL A 95 6.27 -11.43 -1.08
C VAL A 95 5.46 -10.25 -1.57
N PHE A 96 4.74 -9.58 -0.67
CA PHE A 96 3.93 -8.42 -1.04
C PHE A 96 4.79 -7.24 -1.50
N ILE A 97 5.92 -6.96 -0.83
CA ILE A 97 6.87 -5.90 -1.24
C ILE A 97 7.45 -6.18 -2.64
N ILE A 98 7.84 -7.43 -2.90
CA ILE A 98 8.37 -7.84 -4.22
C ILE A 98 7.30 -7.66 -5.29
N ALA A 99 6.07 -8.12 -5.03
CA ALA A 99 4.97 -7.96 -5.96
C ALA A 99 4.66 -6.48 -6.24
N GLN A 100 4.62 -5.64 -5.20
CA GLN A 100 4.46 -4.19 -5.36
C GLN A 100 5.56 -3.60 -6.23
N SER A 101 6.82 -4.04 -6.09
CA SER A 101 7.92 -3.55 -6.93
C SER A 101 7.66 -3.84 -8.42
N ILE A 102 7.19 -5.04 -8.76
CA ILE A 102 6.86 -5.36 -10.16
C ILE A 102 5.64 -4.56 -10.67
N ILE A 103 4.65 -4.32 -9.81
CA ILE A 103 3.43 -3.56 -10.15
C ILE A 103 3.74 -2.08 -10.39
N PHE A 104 4.66 -1.51 -9.62
CA PHE A 104 5.10 -0.12 -9.75
C PHE A 104 6.06 0.11 -10.90
N LEU A 105 6.83 -0.91 -11.27
CA LEU A 105 7.87 -0.82 -12.29
C LEU A 105 7.43 -0.13 -13.61
N PRO A 106 6.30 -0.45 -14.26
CA PRO A 106 5.89 0.26 -15.48
C PRO A 106 5.61 1.76 -15.23
N LEU A 107 4.98 2.10 -14.11
CA LEU A 107 4.66 3.49 -13.76
C LEU A 107 5.95 4.28 -13.48
N LEU A 108 6.87 3.69 -12.72
CA LEU A 108 8.18 4.29 -12.43
C LEU A 108 9.04 4.40 -13.69
N TYR A 109 8.98 3.42 -14.60
CA TYR A 109 9.67 3.48 -15.88
C TYR A 109 9.17 4.68 -16.70
N VAL A 110 7.85 4.91 -16.74
CA VAL A 110 7.29 6.10 -17.40
C VAL A 110 7.78 7.37 -16.72
N ALA A 111 7.78 7.41 -15.38
CA ALA A 111 8.25 8.57 -14.64
C ALA A 111 9.72 8.91 -14.93
N VAL A 112 10.59 7.90 -14.96
CA VAL A 112 12.02 8.06 -15.21
C VAL A 112 12.30 8.55 -16.64
N HIS A 113 11.69 7.92 -17.64
CA HIS A 113 12.04 8.14 -19.05
C HIS A 113 11.25 9.24 -19.74
N TYR A 114 10.00 9.47 -19.30
CA TYR A 114 9.07 10.39 -19.96
C TYR A 114 8.45 11.42 -19.00
N GLY A 115 8.55 11.20 -17.69
CA GLY A 115 7.81 11.95 -16.68
C GLY A 115 8.61 12.98 -15.88
N GLY A 116 9.85 13.28 -16.26
CA GLY A 116 10.72 14.22 -15.53
C GLY A 116 11.64 13.58 -14.49
N GLY A 117 11.82 12.26 -14.54
CA GLY A 117 12.89 11.60 -13.79
C GLY A 117 12.64 11.48 -12.29
N LEU A 118 13.74 11.45 -11.54
CA LEU A 118 13.73 11.34 -10.08
C LEU A 118 13.05 12.53 -9.39
N ASP A 119 13.02 13.71 -10.02
CA ASP A 119 12.39 14.90 -9.44
C ASP A 119 10.87 14.73 -9.31
N THR A 120 10.22 14.19 -10.36
CA THR A 120 8.78 13.90 -10.31
C THR A 120 8.46 12.80 -9.31
N ILE A 121 9.29 11.75 -9.23
CA ILE A 121 9.13 10.66 -8.27
C ILE A 121 9.27 11.19 -6.83
N GLY A 122 10.30 12.02 -6.58
CA GLY A 122 10.54 12.63 -5.27
C GLY A 122 9.43 13.60 -4.85
N ALA A 123 8.90 14.39 -5.79
CA ALA A 123 7.76 15.26 -5.53
C ALA A 123 6.49 14.45 -5.18
N ALA A 124 6.18 13.41 -5.97
CA ALA A 124 5.05 12.53 -5.70
C ALA A 124 5.19 11.83 -4.34
N GLY A 125 6.38 11.29 -4.04
CA GLY A 125 6.67 10.66 -2.74
C GLY A 125 6.51 11.62 -1.57
N SER A 126 6.96 12.87 -1.72
CA SER A 126 6.82 13.91 -0.69
C SER A 126 5.34 14.23 -0.42
N VAL A 127 4.53 14.38 -1.48
CA VAL A 127 3.09 14.58 -1.35
C VAL A 127 2.43 13.39 -0.64
N THR A 128 2.81 12.16 -0.99
CA THR A 128 2.30 10.97 -0.31
C THR A 128 2.65 10.95 1.17
N VAL A 129 3.90 11.26 1.55
CA VAL A 129 4.32 11.33 2.96
C VAL A 129 3.49 12.35 3.72
N VAL A 130 3.25 13.53 3.14
CA VAL A 130 2.41 14.56 3.78
C VAL A 130 0.97 14.08 3.94
N LEU A 131 0.33 13.58 2.87
CA LEU A 131 -1.06 13.14 2.92
C LEU A 131 -1.26 11.97 3.91
N CYS A 132 -0.41 10.95 3.82
CA CYS A 132 -0.48 9.79 4.70
C CYS A 132 -0.13 10.15 6.15
N GLY A 133 0.89 10.98 6.35
CA GLY A 133 1.30 11.47 7.66
C GLY A 133 0.21 12.27 8.36
N LEU A 134 -0.42 13.23 7.68
CA LEU A 134 -1.53 14.01 8.22
C LEU A 134 -2.75 13.13 8.53
N THR A 135 -3.08 12.19 7.65
CA THR A 135 -4.19 11.26 7.84
C THR A 135 -3.97 10.36 9.06
N THR A 136 -2.75 9.84 9.20
CA THR A 136 -2.34 9.01 10.34
C THR A 136 -2.42 9.82 11.64
N LEU A 137 -1.82 11.02 11.65
CA LEU A 137 -1.82 11.92 12.80
C LEU A 137 -3.23 12.29 13.23
N PHE A 138 -4.11 12.58 12.26
CA PHE A 138 -5.52 12.88 12.53
C PHE A 138 -6.21 11.74 13.29
N VAL A 139 -6.02 10.48 12.90
CA VAL A 139 -6.59 9.33 13.62
C VAL A 139 -5.97 9.17 15.01
N LEU A 140 -4.65 9.32 15.13
CA LEU A 140 -3.96 9.16 16.42
C LEU A 140 -4.34 10.26 17.44
N ILE A 141 -4.61 11.49 16.97
CA ILE A 141 -5.06 12.61 17.80
C ILE A 141 -6.54 12.47 18.14
N THR A 142 -7.40 12.33 17.13
CA THR A 142 -8.86 12.29 17.34
C THR A 142 -9.31 11.01 18.03
N LYS A 143 -8.53 9.94 17.87
CA LYS A 143 -8.85 8.58 18.34
C LYS A 143 -10.25 8.15 17.88
N LYS A 144 -10.75 8.68 16.78
CA LYS A 144 -12.08 8.29 16.28
C LYS A 144 -12.02 6.87 15.70
N ASP A 145 -13.04 6.07 15.97
CA ASP A 145 -13.20 4.74 15.35
C ASP A 145 -13.76 4.92 13.92
N PHE A 146 -13.00 4.45 12.93
CA PHE A 146 -13.35 4.49 11.52
C PHE A 146 -13.77 3.12 10.97
N SER A 147 -13.98 2.12 11.83
CA SER A 147 -14.35 0.76 11.39
C SER A 147 -15.64 0.72 10.55
N PHE A 148 -16.53 1.71 10.71
CA PHE A 148 -17.75 1.84 9.91
C PHE A 148 -17.49 2.05 8.41
N LEU A 149 -16.30 2.53 8.03
CA LEU A 149 -15.93 2.77 6.63
C LEU A 149 -15.76 1.48 5.82
N GLY A 150 -15.56 0.33 6.47
CA GLY A 150 -15.18 -0.92 5.80
C GLY A 150 -16.08 -1.29 4.61
N TRP A 151 -17.40 -1.21 4.78
CA TRP A 151 -18.36 -1.50 3.70
C TRP A 151 -18.29 -0.49 2.55
N GLY A 152 -18.16 0.80 2.87
CA GLY A 152 -18.03 1.85 1.86
C GLY A 152 -16.74 1.71 1.05
N LEU A 153 -15.62 1.45 1.72
CA LEU A 153 -14.33 1.20 1.08
C LEU A 153 -14.39 -0.03 0.16
N MET A 154 -15.01 -1.12 0.62
CA MET A 154 -15.18 -2.32 -0.20
C MET A 154 -16.00 -2.04 -1.46
N LEU A 155 -17.12 -1.30 -1.35
CA LEU A 155 -17.96 -0.93 -2.48
C LEU A 155 -17.20 -0.05 -3.47
N CYS A 156 -16.51 1.00 -2.98
CA CYS A 156 -15.72 1.90 -3.81
C CYS A 156 -14.57 1.16 -4.51
N SER A 157 -13.88 0.25 -3.82
CA SER A 157 -12.85 -0.61 -4.41
C SER A 157 -13.41 -1.53 -5.49
N GLY A 158 -14.58 -2.14 -5.26
CA GLY A 158 -15.27 -2.94 -6.27
C GLY A 158 -15.63 -2.13 -7.51
N ALA A 159 -16.16 -0.91 -7.33
CA ALA A 159 -16.48 0.00 -8.42
C ALA A 159 -15.21 0.44 -9.19
N ALA A 160 -14.13 0.78 -8.49
CA ALA A 160 -12.85 1.13 -9.09
C ALA A 160 -12.27 -0.04 -9.89
N PHE A 161 -12.33 -1.25 -9.35
CA PHE A 161 -11.87 -2.47 -10.00
C PHE A 161 -12.63 -2.76 -11.30
N VAL A 162 -13.97 -2.67 -11.26
CA VAL A 162 -14.81 -2.80 -12.45
C VAL A 162 -14.48 -1.72 -13.48
N ALA A 163 -14.33 -0.47 -13.05
CA ALA A 163 -13.98 0.61 -13.96
C ALA A 163 -12.63 0.34 -14.66
N ILE A 164 -11.61 -0.13 -13.92
CA ILE A 164 -10.29 -0.46 -14.45
C ILE A 164 -10.41 -1.56 -15.51
N ILE A 165 -11.15 -2.64 -15.21
CA ILE A 165 -11.39 -3.73 -16.16
C ILE A 165 -12.10 -3.23 -17.42
N LEU A 166 -13.17 -2.46 -17.27
CA LEU A 166 -13.88 -1.87 -18.41
C LEU A 166 -12.92 -1.01 -19.24
N GLY A 167 -11.98 -0.31 -18.59
CA GLY A 167 -10.99 0.48 -19.31
C GLY A 167 -9.95 -0.31 -20.05
N MET A 168 -9.58 -1.45 -19.53
CA MET A 168 -8.70 -2.38 -20.22
C MET A 168 -9.41 -3.01 -21.43
N ILE A 169 -10.72 -3.30 -21.34
CA ILE A 169 -11.50 -3.93 -22.42
C ILE A 169 -11.86 -2.92 -23.51
N PHE A 170 -12.38 -1.75 -23.14
CA PHE A 170 -12.86 -0.73 -24.08
C PHE A 170 -11.79 0.28 -24.49
N GLY A 171 -10.62 0.25 -23.84
CA GLY A 171 -9.48 1.12 -24.18
C GLY A 171 -9.66 2.59 -23.79
N TRP A 172 -10.63 2.93 -22.92
CA TRP A 172 -10.76 4.31 -22.46
C TRP A 172 -9.59 4.71 -21.55
N GLN A 173 -9.19 5.98 -21.60
CA GLN A 173 -8.17 6.47 -20.66
C GLN A 173 -8.85 7.10 -19.45
N MET A 174 -8.47 6.62 -18.27
CA MET A 174 -8.91 7.20 -17.02
C MET A 174 -8.05 8.43 -16.71
N GLY A 175 -8.59 9.63 -16.93
CA GLY A 175 -7.87 10.87 -16.64
C GLY A 175 -7.60 11.11 -15.16
N GLY A 176 -6.99 12.25 -14.84
CA GLY A 176 -6.56 12.61 -13.49
C GLY A 176 -7.67 12.65 -12.42
N TRP A 177 -8.95 12.76 -12.80
CA TRP A 177 -10.07 12.66 -11.86
C TRP A 177 -10.16 11.27 -11.20
N PHE A 178 -9.86 10.21 -11.96
CA PHE A 178 -9.84 8.85 -11.43
C PHE A 178 -8.69 8.70 -10.43
N SER A 179 -7.52 9.22 -10.78
CA SER A 179 -6.37 9.27 -9.88
C SER A 179 -6.70 10.02 -8.57
N ALA A 180 -7.42 11.14 -8.65
CA ALA A 180 -7.87 11.87 -7.46
C ALA A 180 -8.85 11.04 -6.58
N LEU A 181 -9.81 10.34 -7.18
CA LEU A 181 -10.70 9.44 -6.44
C LEU A 181 -9.94 8.29 -5.78
N MET A 182 -8.96 7.71 -6.47
CA MET A 182 -8.16 6.61 -5.93
C MET A 182 -7.23 7.06 -4.80
N ILE A 183 -6.72 8.30 -4.84
CA ILE A 183 -6.01 8.90 -3.70
C ILE A 183 -6.94 8.99 -2.49
N VAL A 184 -8.16 9.50 -2.67
CA VAL A 184 -9.15 9.58 -1.58
C VAL A 184 -9.50 8.19 -1.04
N LEU A 185 -9.67 7.20 -1.92
CA LEU A 185 -9.90 5.81 -1.52
C LEU A 185 -8.74 5.25 -0.70
N GLY A 186 -7.49 5.47 -1.14
CA GLY A 186 -6.30 5.05 -0.41
C GLY A 186 -6.16 5.73 0.96
N LEU A 187 -6.47 7.02 1.06
CA LEU A 187 -6.53 7.73 2.36
C LEU A 187 -7.68 7.21 3.23
N GLY A 188 -8.80 6.82 2.64
CA GLY A 188 -9.91 6.16 3.33
C GLY A 188 -9.52 4.82 3.94
N TYR A 189 -8.77 3.98 3.20
CA TYR A 189 -8.17 2.77 3.75
C TYR A 189 -7.17 3.09 4.85
N LEU A 190 -6.31 4.11 4.67
CA LEU A 190 -5.35 4.49 5.70
C LEU A 190 -6.04 4.93 7.00
N LEU A 191 -7.14 5.69 6.93
CA LEU A 191 -7.99 6.03 8.08
C LEU A 191 -8.52 4.76 8.76
N TYR A 192 -9.12 3.86 7.98
CA TYR A 192 -9.70 2.61 8.47
C TYR A 192 -8.65 1.74 9.16
N GLU A 193 -7.51 1.48 8.52
CA GLU A 193 -6.44 0.63 9.07
C GLU A 193 -5.78 1.26 10.29
N THR A 194 -5.51 2.57 10.27
CA THR A 194 -4.96 3.26 11.44
C THR A 194 -5.92 3.18 12.63
N SER A 195 -7.23 3.30 12.40
CA SER A 195 -8.22 3.15 13.47
C SER A 195 -8.30 1.71 13.99
N ASN A 196 -8.21 0.71 13.10
CA ASN A 196 -8.22 -0.69 13.50
C ASN A 196 -6.98 -1.04 14.32
N ILE A 197 -5.81 -0.44 14.05
CA ILE A 197 -4.61 -0.62 14.88
C ILE A 197 -4.86 -0.16 16.31
N LEU A 198 -5.68 0.87 16.51
CA LEU A 198 -6.04 1.35 17.84
C LEU A 198 -7.08 0.47 18.54
N TYR A 199 -7.99 -0.16 17.78
CA TYR A 199 -9.24 -0.72 18.33
C TYR A 199 -9.50 -2.21 18.09
N ARG A 200 -8.91 -2.82 17.07
CA ARG A 200 -9.28 -4.16 16.57
C ARG A 200 -8.12 -5.14 16.50
N TYR A 201 -6.93 -4.68 16.12
CA TYR A 201 -5.75 -5.54 16.08
C TYR A 201 -5.32 -5.99 17.46
N ARG A 202 -4.78 -7.20 17.54
CA ARG A 202 -4.08 -7.72 18.72
C ARG A 202 -2.64 -7.24 18.75
N THR A 203 -2.04 -7.21 19.93
CA THR A 203 -0.66 -6.72 20.13
C THR A 203 0.42 -7.55 19.43
N ASP A 204 0.11 -8.78 19.01
CA ASP A 204 0.98 -9.69 18.27
C ASP A 204 0.89 -9.56 16.74
N GLN A 205 -0.02 -8.74 16.22
CA GLN A 205 -0.33 -8.64 14.79
C GLN A 205 0.38 -7.49 14.07
N HIS A 206 1.55 -7.04 14.56
CA HIS A 206 2.23 -5.85 14.03
C HIS A 206 2.63 -6.00 12.57
N VAL A 207 2.96 -7.22 12.12
CA VAL A 207 3.31 -7.49 10.71
C VAL A 207 2.08 -7.35 9.82
N ALA A 208 0.95 -7.94 10.22
CA ALA A 208 -0.30 -7.84 9.46
C ALA A 208 -0.80 -6.40 9.37
N ALA A 209 -0.77 -5.67 10.49
CA ALA A 209 -1.10 -4.25 10.52
C ALA A 209 -0.18 -3.41 9.62
N SER A 210 1.14 -3.70 9.64
CA SER A 210 2.09 -2.99 8.79
C SER A 210 1.88 -3.23 7.30
N LEU A 211 1.47 -4.45 6.93
CA LEU A 211 1.16 -4.83 5.56
C LEU A 211 -0.06 -4.05 5.04
N ALA A 212 -1.11 -3.95 5.85
CA ALA A 212 -2.33 -3.20 5.50
C ALA A 212 -2.05 -1.70 5.34
N LEU A 213 -1.29 -1.10 6.26
CA LEU A 213 -0.83 0.28 6.14
C LEU A 213 0.04 0.47 4.89
N PHE A 214 0.99 -0.44 4.63
CA PHE A 214 1.88 -0.38 3.48
C PHE A 214 1.08 -0.40 2.16
N SER A 215 0.12 -1.32 2.02
CA SER A 215 -0.77 -1.38 0.87
C SER A 215 -1.51 -0.05 0.65
N SER A 216 -2.05 0.54 1.72
CA SER A 216 -2.76 1.83 1.66
C SER A 216 -1.84 2.98 1.22
N VAL A 217 -0.63 3.05 1.78
CA VAL A 217 0.37 4.08 1.42
C VAL A 217 0.84 3.91 -0.02
N MET A 218 1.08 2.68 -0.47
CA MET A 218 1.44 2.37 -1.85
C MET A 218 0.30 2.76 -2.81
N LEU A 219 -0.95 2.46 -2.48
CA LEU A 219 -2.08 2.90 -3.30
C LEU A 219 -2.10 4.43 -3.48
N VAL A 220 -1.91 5.18 -2.38
CA VAL A 220 -1.82 6.65 -2.45
C VAL A 220 -0.62 7.07 -3.31
N PHE A 221 0.56 6.49 -3.11
CA PHE A 221 1.76 6.82 -3.89
C PHE A 221 1.57 6.59 -5.39
N PHE A 222 1.04 5.42 -5.77
CA PHE A 222 0.80 5.05 -7.16
C PHE A 222 -0.05 6.11 -7.87
N TYR A 223 -1.16 6.51 -7.26
CA TYR A 223 -2.09 7.44 -7.89
C TYR A 223 -1.66 8.91 -7.77
N VAL A 224 -0.88 9.29 -6.75
CA VAL A 224 -0.21 10.59 -6.71
C VAL A 224 0.79 10.68 -7.86
N LEU A 225 1.66 9.68 -8.03
CA LEU A 225 2.63 9.68 -9.12
C LEU A 225 1.93 9.70 -10.49
N ARG A 226 0.92 8.86 -10.69
CA ARG A 226 0.10 8.87 -11.92
C ARG A 226 -0.51 10.25 -12.19
N LEU A 227 -1.04 10.92 -11.18
CA LEU A 227 -1.62 12.27 -11.33
C LEU A 227 -0.57 13.32 -11.76
N PHE A 228 0.68 13.18 -11.30
CA PHE A 228 1.79 14.04 -11.74
C PHE A 228 2.17 13.77 -13.21
N LEU A 229 2.09 12.51 -13.65
CA LEU A 229 2.37 12.13 -15.04
C LEU A 229 1.26 12.55 -15.99
N ASP A 230 -0.02 12.47 -15.57
CA ASP A 230 -1.18 12.86 -16.38
C ASP A 230 -1.25 14.38 -16.68
N ARG A 231 -0.52 15.21 -15.91
CA ARG A 231 -0.57 16.69 -16.00
C ARG A 231 0.61 17.30 -16.75
N ARG A 232 1.43 16.48 -17.40
CA ARG A 232 2.53 16.91 -18.28
C ARG A 232 2.16 16.61 -19.72
#